data_AF-A0A972G4W3-F1
#
_entry.id   AF-A0A972G4W3-F1
#
_cell.length_a   1.000
_cell.length_b   1.000
_cell.length_c   1.000
_cell.angle_alpha   90.00
_cell.angle_beta   90.00
_cell.angle_gamma   90.00
#
_symmetry.space_group_name_H-M   'P 1'
#
loop_
_entity.id
_entity.type
_entity.pdbx_description
1 polymer ?
#
loop_
_entity_poly.entity_id
_entity_poly.type
_entity_poly.pdbx_seq_one_letter_code
_entity_poly.pdbx_strand_id
1 'polypeptide(L)'
;MRQTAKAVAEAIRAFDGVRTTPLKALVQTRMEPEAVDALVTALPGPNEIAATWCLKALAETGRLPAGALTLSFAALPKLSEPDAILHILQMVQHAPDLARPIREAIVPLAGHPKLLVTVWAFDAYCRTTPAGEEADRAARIRQGLTHRSKAMQARARALAREFGVNLPQ
;
A
#
# COMPACT_ATOMS: atom_id res chain seq x y z
N MET A 1 15.50 -22.78 -1.40
CA MET A 1 15.72 -22.41 0.02
C MET A 1 14.47 -21.70 0.53
N ARG A 2 13.98 -22.04 1.73
CA ARG A 2 12.82 -21.41 2.38
C ARG A 2 13.32 -20.32 3.33
N GLN A 3 12.59 -19.21 3.47
CA GLN A 3 12.96 -18.14 4.41
C GLN A 3 12.30 -18.37 5.77
N THR A 4 13.10 -18.24 6.83
CA THR A 4 12.64 -18.34 8.23
C THR A 4 12.41 -16.95 8.82
N ALA A 5 11.70 -16.89 9.95
CA ALA A 5 11.50 -15.63 10.69
C ALA A 5 12.83 -14.94 11.07
N LYS A 6 13.85 -15.72 11.42
CA LYS A 6 15.18 -15.19 11.76
C LYS A 6 15.86 -14.53 10.57
N ALA A 7 15.84 -15.17 9.40
CA ALA A 7 16.45 -14.62 8.18
C ALA A 7 15.76 -13.31 7.75
N VAL A 8 14.43 -13.25 7.88
CA VAL A 8 13.66 -12.01 7.67
C VAL A 8 14.10 -10.92 8.65
N ALA A 9 14.14 -11.21 9.95
CA ALA A 9 14.51 -10.24 10.97
C ALA A 9 15.93 -9.69 10.80
N GLU A 10 16.87 -10.51 10.34
CA GLU A 10 18.24 -10.07 10.01
C GLU A 10 18.26 -9.18 8.76
N ALA A 11 17.57 -9.57 7.70
CA ALA A 11 17.53 -8.82 6.45
C ALA A 11 16.88 -7.44 6.61
N ILE A 12 15.76 -7.34 7.34
CA ILE A 12 15.10 -6.05 7.57
C ILE A 12 15.92 -5.12 8.46
N ARG A 13 16.64 -5.66 9.46
CA ARG A 13 17.53 -4.87 10.33
C ARG A 13 18.78 -4.38 9.60
N ALA A 14 19.24 -5.12 8.60
CA ALA A 14 20.39 -4.76 7.79
C ALA A 14 20.05 -3.77 6.66
N PHE A 15 18.76 -3.44 6.46
CA PHE A 15 18.34 -2.49 5.43
C PHE A 15 18.79 -1.07 5.79
N ASP A 16 19.49 -0.42 4.87
CA ASP A 16 20.08 0.91 5.05
C ASP A 16 19.21 2.05 4.47
N GLY A 17 17.97 1.75 4.10
CA GLY A 17 17.07 2.72 3.45
C GLY A 17 17.23 2.78 1.93
N VAL A 18 18.27 2.18 1.35
CA VAL A 18 18.61 2.35 -0.08
C VAL A 18 18.74 1.02 -0.81
N ARG A 19 19.52 0.08 -0.27
CA ARG A 19 19.85 -1.17 -0.95
C ARG A 19 18.75 -2.21 -0.73
N THR A 20 17.88 -2.34 -1.71
CA THR A 20 16.77 -3.31 -1.69
C THR A 20 17.17 -4.70 -2.19
N THR A 21 18.38 -4.91 -2.71
CA THR A 21 18.84 -6.22 -3.23
C THR A 21 18.65 -7.37 -2.22
N PRO A 22 19.02 -7.23 -0.92
CA PRO A 22 18.79 -8.29 0.05
C PRO A 22 17.30 -8.58 0.28
N LEU A 23 16.47 -7.53 0.36
CA LEU A 23 15.03 -7.66 0.52
C LEU A 23 14.38 -8.33 -0.71
N LYS A 24 14.87 -7.99 -1.91
CA LYS A 24 14.42 -8.59 -3.17
C LYS A 24 14.73 -10.08 -3.22
N ALA A 25 15.96 -10.48 -2.86
CA ALA A 25 16.34 -11.87 -2.79
C ALA A 25 15.46 -12.65 -1.80
N LEU A 26 15.13 -12.03 -0.66
CA LEU A 26 14.26 -12.60 0.35
C LEU A 26 12.85 -12.85 -0.19
N VAL A 27 12.21 -11.88 -0.82
CA VAL A 27 10.85 -12.05 -1.38
C VAL A 27 10.79 -12.91 -2.64
N GLN A 28 11.89 -13.10 -3.38
CA GLN A 28 11.92 -13.99 -4.55
C GLN A 28 11.86 -15.47 -4.16
N THR A 29 12.32 -15.80 -2.96
CA THR A 29 12.19 -17.16 -2.40
C THR A 29 10.84 -17.36 -1.71
N ARG A 30 10.39 -18.62 -1.61
CA ARG A 30 9.20 -18.97 -0.84
C ARG A 30 9.43 -18.65 0.65
N MET A 31 8.56 -17.82 1.22
CA MET A 31 8.52 -17.56 2.66
C MET A 31 7.61 -18.57 3.36
N GLU A 32 8.04 -19.03 4.53
CA GLU A 32 7.15 -19.75 5.44
C GLU A 32 6.19 -18.77 6.15
N PRO A 33 5.03 -19.23 6.66
CA PRO A 33 4.07 -18.37 7.35
C PRO A 33 4.70 -17.54 8.48
N GLU A 34 5.53 -18.16 9.32
CA GLU A 34 6.27 -17.47 10.39
C GLU A 34 7.15 -16.31 9.91
N ALA A 35 7.67 -16.39 8.68
CA ALA A 35 8.51 -15.37 8.09
C ALA A 35 7.66 -14.17 7.63
N VAL A 36 6.44 -14.42 7.16
CA VAL A 36 5.45 -13.37 6.89
C VAL A 36 4.98 -12.72 8.19
N ASP A 37 4.74 -13.52 9.24
CA ASP A 37 4.34 -13.00 10.55
C ASP A 37 5.42 -12.09 11.15
N ALA A 38 6.70 -12.40 10.93
CA ALA A 38 7.82 -11.54 11.32
C ALA A 38 7.82 -10.18 10.59
N LEU A 39 7.45 -10.15 9.30
CA LEU A 39 7.29 -8.90 8.56
C LEU A 39 6.14 -8.06 9.13
N VAL A 40 5.00 -8.69 9.43
CA VAL A 40 3.83 -7.99 10.01
C VAL A 40 4.14 -7.48 11.42
N THR A 41 4.84 -8.28 12.24
CA THR A 41 5.25 -7.90 13.61
C THR A 41 6.22 -6.73 13.63
N ALA A 42 6.97 -6.52 12.55
CA ALA A 42 7.83 -5.36 12.40
C ALA A 42 7.06 -4.04 12.15
N LEU A 43 5.71 -4.07 12.11
CA LEU A 43 4.84 -2.90 11.97
C LEU A 43 4.07 -2.58 13.28
N PRO A 44 4.05 -1.31 13.73
CA PRO A 44 4.96 -0.21 13.37
C PRO A 44 6.33 -0.40 14.02
N GLY A 45 7.35 0.35 13.57
CA GLY A 45 8.65 0.31 14.23
C GLY A 45 9.83 0.71 13.36
N PRO A 46 11.08 0.56 13.85
CA PRO A 46 12.28 1.06 13.17
C PRO A 46 12.53 0.39 11.80
N ASN A 47 11.91 -0.76 11.54
CA ASN A 47 12.08 -1.51 10.30
C ASN A 47 10.87 -1.41 9.37
N GLU A 48 9.93 -0.48 9.62
CA GLU A 48 8.65 -0.45 8.91
C GLU A 48 8.80 -0.23 7.40
N ILE A 49 9.79 0.54 6.94
CA ILE A 49 10.06 0.71 5.51
C ILE A 49 10.44 -0.64 4.86
N ALA A 50 11.40 -1.36 5.45
CA ALA A 50 11.87 -2.65 4.93
C ALA A 50 10.74 -3.70 4.97
N ALA A 51 10.01 -3.75 6.07
CA ALA A 51 8.92 -4.69 6.27
C ALA A 51 7.77 -4.46 5.28
N THR A 52 7.28 -3.21 5.17
CA THR A 52 6.23 -2.87 4.22
C THR A 52 6.66 -3.03 2.77
N TRP A 53 7.94 -2.79 2.44
CA TRP A 53 8.47 -3.06 1.09
C TRP A 53 8.34 -4.56 0.74
N CYS A 54 8.73 -5.45 1.66
CA CYS A 54 8.61 -6.89 1.48
C CYS A 54 7.15 -7.34 1.37
N LEU A 55 6.28 -6.84 2.26
CA LEU A 55 4.84 -7.14 2.25
C LEU A 55 4.19 -6.69 0.93
N LYS A 56 4.53 -5.49 0.44
CA LYS A 56 4.08 -5.00 -0.86
C LYS A 56 4.52 -5.93 -1.98
N ALA A 57 5.79 -6.32 -2.04
CA ALA A 57 6.30 -7.21 -3.08
C ALA A 57 5.62 -8.61 -3.06
N LEU A 58 5.27 -9.11 -1.87
CA LEU A 58 4.47 -10.33 -1.72
C LEU A 58 3.03 -10.14 -2.21
N ALA A 59 2.40 -9.00 -1.90
CA ALA A 59 1.05 -8.67 -2.35
C ALA A 59 0.98 -8.54 -3.88
N GLU A 60 1.95 -7.87 -4.49
CA GLU A 60 2.06 -7.71 -5.96
C GLU A 60 2.16 -9.04 -6.71
N THR A 61 2.71 -10.07 -6.05
CA THR A 61 2.85 -11.42 -6.63
C THR A 61 1.76 -12.38 -6.17
N GLY A 62 0.73 -11.91 -5.46
CA GLY A 62 -0.36 -12.74 -4.95
C GLY A 62 0.07 -13.75 -3.88
N ARG A 63 1.24 -13.57 -3.26
CA ARG A 63 1.83 -14.49 -2.28
C ARG A 63 1.64 -14.05 -0.83
N LEU A 64 1.06 -12.87 -0.59
CA LEU A 64 0.75 -12.42 0.75
C LEU A 64 -0.61 -13.00 1.21
N PRO A 65 -0.67 -13.77 2.30
CA PRO A 65 -1.93 -14.31 2.82
C PRO A 65 -2.92 -13.21 3.21
N ALA A 66 -4.23 -13.49 3.10
CA ALA A 66 -5.29 -12.54 3.44
C ALA A 66 -5.19 -12.03 4.89
N GLY A 67 -4.86 -12.89 5.86
CA GLY A 67 -4.65 -12.48 7.25
C GLY A 67 -3.51 -11.46 7.40
N ALA A 68 -2.39 -11.68 6.70
CA ALA A 68 -1.27 -10.75 6.70
C ALA A 68 -1.61 -9.43 5.99
N LEU A 69 -2.40 -9.45 4.91
CA LEU A 69 -2.94 -8.25 4.27
C LEU A 69 -3.77 -7.42 5.25
N THR A 70 -4.74 -8.04 5.93
CA THR A 70 -5.60 -7.37 6.91
C THR A 70 -4.79 -6.73 8.03
N LEU A 71 -3.81 -7.45 8.60
CA LEU A 71 -2.95 -6.91 9.66
C LEU A 71 -2.05 -5.78 9.15
N SER A 72 -1.54 -5.88 7.92
CA SER A 72 -0.73 -4.82 7.30
C SER A 72 -1.54 -3.54 7.08
N PHE A 73 -2.79 -3.66 6.61
CA PHE A 73 -3.69 -2.52 6.47
C PHE A 73 -4.01 -1.90 7.84
N ALA A 74 -4.33 -2.72 8.86
CA ALA A 74 -4.62 -2.25 10.20
C ALA A 74 -3.44 -1.50 10.88
N ALA A 75 -2.21 -1.68 10.39
CA ALA A 75 -1.05 -0.94 10.85
C ALA A 75 -0.97 0.50 10.31
N LEU A 76 -1.68 0.84 9.22
CA LEU A 76 -1.59 2.14 8.54
C LEU A 76 -1.63 3.37 9.48
N PRO A 77 -2.56 3.46 10.47
CA PRO A 77 -2.65 4.63 11.35
C PRO A 77 -1.46 4.79 12.30
N LYS A 78 -0.61 3.76 12.41
CA LYS A 78 0.51 3.69 13.36
C LYS A 78 1.87 3.89 12.69
N LEU A 79 1.92 3.93 11.36
CA LEU A 79 3.16 4.13 10.61
C LEU A 79 3.57 5.61 10.65
N SER A 80 4.88 5.86 10.73
CA SER A 80 5.46 7.20 10.79
C SER A 80 6.22 7.57 9.53
N GLU A 81 6.78 6.58 8.83
CA GLU A 81 7.63 6.76 7.67
C GLU A 81 6.78 6.87 6.39
N PRO A 82 6.94 7.96 5.61
CA PRO A 82 6.17 8.17 4.39
C PRO A 82 6.26 7.03 3.38
N ASP A 83 7.43 6.39 3.26
CA ASP A 83 7.63 5.27 2.34
C ASP A 83 6.90 4.01 2.81
N ALA A 84 6.83 3.78 4.13
CA ALA A 84 6.06 2.68 4.68
C ALA A 84 4.54 2.89 4.47
N ILE A 85 4.06 4.11 4.71
CA ILE A 85 2.67 4.51 4.41
C ILE A 85 2.38 4.30 2.92
N LEU A 86 3.26 4.76 2.04
CA LEU A 86 3.13 4.61 0.59
C LEU A 86 2.99 3.15 0.18
N HIS A 87 3.82 2.25 0.72
CA HIS A 87 3.75 0.82 0.42
C HIS A 87 2.40 0.21 0.83
N ILE A 88 1.88 0.53 2.02
CA ILE A 88 0.56 0.04 2.46
C ILE A 88 -0.56 0.56 1.55
N LEU A 89 -0.53 1.83 1.17
CA LEU A 89 -1.52 2.40 0.25
C LEU A 89 -1.48 1.71 -1.13
N GLN A 90 -0.28 1.39 -1.62
CA GLN A 90 -0.11 0.66 -2.88
C GLN A 90 -0.66 -0.77 -2.80
N MET A 91 -0.60 -1.42 -1.64
CA MET A 91 -1.13 -2.76 -1.45
C MET A 91 -2.65 -2.85 -1.61
N VAL A 92 -3.37 -1.74 -1.40
CA VAL A 92 -4.85 -1.69 -1.47
C VAL A 92 -5.37 -2.19 -2.82
N GLN A 93 -4.67 -1.94 -3.93
CA GLN A 93 -5.09 -2.42 -5.25
C GLN A 93 -5.14 -3.95 -5.39
N HIS A 94 -4.46 -4.68 -4.52
CA HIS A 94 -4.41 -6.15 -4.55
C HIS A 94 -5.49 -6.80 -3.68
N ALA A 95 -6.06 -6.06 -2.72
CA ALA A 95 -7.12 -6.55 -1.84
C ALA A 95 -8.01 -5.41 -1.32
N PRO A 96 -8.73 -4.70 -2.21
CA PRO A 96 -9.50 -3.51 -1.85
C PRO A 96 -10.56 -3.79 -0.79
N ASP A 97 -11.18 -4.98 -0.83
CA ASP A 97 -12.22 -5.39 0.11
C ASP A 97 -11.69 -5.57 1.53
N LEU A 98 -10.49 -6.13 1.68
CA LEU A 98 -9.81 -6.26 2.98
C LEU A 98 -9.33 -4.90 3.51
N ALA A 99 -9.09 -3.93 2.63
CA ALA A 99 -8.69 -2.58 2.99
C ALA A 99 -9.86 -1.64 3.31
N ARG A 100 -11.12 -2.00 3.05
CA ARG A 100 -12.29 -1.14 3.36
C ARG A 100 -12.33 -0.63 4.82
N PRO A 101 -12.02 -1.45 5.84
CA PRO A 101 -12.03 -1.00 7.24
C PRO A 101 -11.07 0.15 7.54
N ILE A 102 -10.03 0.37 6.72
CA ILE A 102 -9.06 1.44 6.92
C ILE A 102 -9.37 2.71 6.12
N ARG A 103 -10.53 2.78 5.45
CA ARG A 103 -10.95 3.93 4.64
C ARG A 103 -10.87 5.26 5.40
N GLU A 104 -11.33 5.27 6.66
CA GLU A 104 -11.28 6.48 7.50
C GLU A 104 -9.84 6.92 7.79
N ALA A 105 -8.91 5.97 7.96
CA ALA A 105 -7.49 6.27 8.17
C ALA A 105 -6.78 6.81 6.92
N ILE A 106 -7.35 6.57 5.72
CA ILE A 106 -6.81 7.09 4.46
C ILE A 106 -7.13 8.58 4.29
N VAL A 107 -8.28 9.05 4.79
CA VAL A 107 -8.78 10.42 4.57
C VAL A 107 -7.76 11.51 4.99
N PRO A 108 -7.14 11.46 6.18
CA PRO A 108 -6.16 12.46 6.60
C PRO A 108 -4.93 12.55 5.68
N LEU A 109 -4.59 11.46 4.97
CA LEU A 109 -3.40 11.41 4.09
C LEU A 109 -3.56 12.23 2.80
N ALA A 110 -4.77 12.72 2.49
CA ALA A 110 -5.00 13.68 1.41
C ALA A 110 -4.21 15.00 1.61
N GLY A 111 -3.89 15.36 2.85
CA GLY A 111 -3.09 16.54 3.20
C GLY A 111 -1.60 16.26 3.43
N HIS A 112 -1.12 15.04 3.18
CA HIS A 112 0.25 14.66 3.52
C HIS A 112 1.30 15.49 2.73
N PRO A 113 2.43 15.89 3.36
CA PRO A 113 3.44 16.74 2.69
C PRO A 113 4.13 16.06 1.50
N LYS A 114 4.22 14.72 1.50
CA LYS A 114 4.76 13.95 0.37
C LYS A 114 3.68 13.69 -0.67
N LEU A 115 3.83 14.29 -1.85
CA LEU A 115 2.87 14.17 -2.96
C LEU A 115 2.53 12.71 -3.33
N LEU A 116 3.50 11.79 -3.33
CA LEU A 116 3.23 10.39 -3.67
C LEU A 116 2.30 9.71 -2.66
N VAL A 117 2.41 10.03 -1.37
CA VAL A 117 1.47 9.56 -0.35
C VAL A 117 0.08 10.10 -0.66
N THR A 118 -0.06 11.38 -0.98
CA THR A 118 -1.35 11.99 -1.37
C THR A 118 -1.96 11.30 -2.59
N VAL A 119 -1.16 11.02 -3.63
CA VAL A 119 -1.64 10.37 -4.86
C VAL A 119 -2.11 8.94 -4.59
N TRP A 120 -1.37 8.19 -3.78
CA TRP A 120 -1.75 6.82 -3.44
C TRP A 120 -2.84 6.73 -2.37
N ALA A 121 -2.99 7.74 -1.52
CA ALA A 121 -4.13 7.86 -0.61
C ALA A 121 -5.41 8.11 -1.42
N PHE A 122 -5.36 8.97 -2.41
CA PHE A 122 -6.46 9.17 -3.36
C PHE A 122 -6.81 7.86 -4.09
N ASP A 123 -5.81 7.11 -4.55
CA ASP A 123 -6.03 5.81 -5.19
C ASP A 123 -6.72 4.80 -4.25
N ALA A 124 -6.14 4.60 -3.07
CA ALA A 124 -6.64 3.70 -2.05
C ALA A 124 -8.05 4.08 -1.60
N TYR A 125 -8.35 5.38 -1.48
CA TYR A 125 -9.69 5.86 -1.19
C TYR A 125 -10.68 5.48 -2.30
N CYS A 126 -10.34 5.69 -3.57
CA CYS A 126 -11.23 5.30 -4.66
C CYS A 126 -11.50 3.78 -4.65
N ARG A 127 -10.48 2.96 -4.38
CA ARG A 127 -10.57 1.50 -4.36
C ARG A 127 -11.31 0.93 -3.16
N THR A 128 -11.27 1.60 -2.01
CA THR A 128 -11.98 1.19 -0.78
C THR A 128 -13.42 1.70 -0.73
N THR A 129 -13.96 2.24 -1.83
CA THR A 129 -15.33 2.76 -1.87
C THR A 129 -16.33 1.63 -1.66
N PRO A 130 -17.20 1.71 -0.64
CA PRO A 130 -18.22 0.69 -0.40
C PRO A 130 -19.30 0.73 -1.49
N ALA A 131 -20.05 -0.37 -1.61
CA ALA A 131 -21.19 -0.43 -2.51
C ALA A 131 -22.24 0.63 -2.10
N GLY A 132 -22.75 1.37 -3.08
CA GLY A 132 -23.68 2.48 -2.87
C GLY A 132 -23.03 3.87 -2.78
N GLU A 133 -21.69 3.95 -2.70
CA GLU A 133 -20.93 5.21 -2.70
C GLU A 133 -20.21 5.50 -4.02
N GLU A 134 -20.58 4.83 -5.12
CA GLU A 134 -19.90 4.96 -6.42
C GLU A 134 -19.96 6.40 -6.97
N ALA A 135 -21.00 7.16 -6.61
CA ALA A 135 -21.14 8.56 -6.97
C ALA A 135 -20.05 9.44 -6.33
N ASP A 136 -19.72 9.21 -5.05
CA ASP A 136 -18.61 9.91 -4.39
C ASP A 136 -17.28 9.54 -5.06
N ARG A 137 -17.00 8.26 -5.28
CA ARG A 137 -15.81 7.82 -6.03
C ARG A 137 -15.69 8.52 -7.38
N ALA A 138 -16.78 8.57 -8.16
CA ALA A 138 -16.78 9.25 -9.46
C ALA A 138 -16.52 10.75 -9.32
N ALA A 139 -17.09 11.42 -8.32
CA ALA A 139 -16.83 12.84 -8.03
C ALA A 139 -15.35 13.08 -7.67
N ARG A 140 -14.76 12.23 -6.82
CA ARG A 140 -13.33 12.30 -6.48
C ARG A 140 -12.43 12.07 -7.69
N ILE A 141 -12.76 11.10 -8.54
CA ILE A 141 -12.01 10.87 -9.78
C ILE A 141 -12.05 12.10 -10.68
N ARG A 142 -13.22 12.73 -10.87
CA ARG A 142 -13.36 13.99 -11.63
C ARG A 142 -12.54 15.12 -11.03
N GLN A 143 -12.52 15.25 -9.70
CA GLN A 143 -11.66 16.22 -9.01
C GLN A 143 -10.17 15.94 -9.25
N GLY A 144 -9.76 14.66 -9.21
CA GLY A 144 -8.38 14.25 -9.50
C GLY A 144 -7.95 14.59 -10.94
N LEU A 145 -8.87 14.52 -11.91
CA LEU A 145 -8.61 14.84 -13.32
C LEU A 145 -8.28 16.32 -13.54
N THR A 146 -8.79 17.22 -12.71
CA THR A 146 -8.51 18.68 -12.77
C THR A 146 -7.43 19.14 -11.79
N HIS A 147 -6.83 18.21 -11.04
CA HIS A 147 -5.85 18.54 -10.01
C HIS A 147 -4.56 19.17 -10.60
N ARG A 148 -3.92 20.09 -9.87
CA ARG A 148 -2.69 20.80 -10.34
C ARG A 148 -1.50 19.88 -10.63
N SER A 149 -1.40 18.76 -9.91
CA SER A 149 -0.30 17.79 -10.06
C SER A 149 -0.55 16.82 -11.21
N LYS A 150 0.42 16.70 -12.13
CA LYS A 150 0.37 15.72 -13.23
C LYS A 150 0.37 14.27 -12.76
N ALA A 151 1.01 13.96 -11.62
CA ALA A 151 0.96 12.62 -11.03
C ALA A 151 -0.47 12.27 -10.58
N MET A 152 -1.16 13.21 -9.94
CA MET A 152 -2.57 13.05 -9.54
C MET A 152 -3.46 12.89 -10.77
N GLN A 153 -3.31 13.74 -11.79
CA GLN A 153 -4.07 13.62 -13.04
C GLN A 153 -3.85 12.25 -13.71
N ALA A 154 -2.60 11.80 -13.79
CA ALA A 154 -2.26 10.51 -14.38
C ALA A 154 -2.94 9.35 -13.62
N ARG A 155 -2.92 9.38 -12.29
CA ARG A 155 -3.58 8.37 -11.46
C ARG A 155 -5.11 8.44 -11.60
N ALA A 156 -5.69 9.64 -11.58
CA ALA A 156 -7.12 9.84 -11.79
C ALA A 156 -7.59 9.34 -13.16
N ARG A 157 -6.80 9.53 -14.23
CA ARG A 157 -7.08 8.95 -15.56
C ARG A 157 -7.06 7.42 -15.55
N ALA A 158 -6.12 6.81 -14.83
CA ALA A 158 -6.08 5.35 -14.69
C ALA A 158 -7.34 4.83 -13.98
N LEU A 159 -7.72 5.45 -12.86
CA LEU A 159 -8.95 5.11 -12.12
C LEU A 159 -10.22 5.38 -12.91
N ALA A 160 -10.27 6.46 -13.70
CA ALA A 160 -11.40 6.77 -14.56
C ALA A 160 -11.64 5.67 -15.59
N ARG A 161 -10.57 5.15 -16.21
CA ARG A 161 -10.66 4.00 -17.12
C ARG A 161 -11.10 2.73 -16.40
N GLU A 162 -10.56 2.48 -15.22
CA GLU A 162 -10.86 1.27 -14.43
C GLU A 162 -12.31 1.24 -13.93
N PHE A 163 -12.84 2.38 -13.48
CA PHE A 163 -14.17 2.50 -12.88
C PHE A 163 -15.24 3.09 -13.83
N GLY A 164 -14.93 3.25 -15.12
CA GLY A 164 -15.89 3.74 -16.12
C GLY A 164 -16.35 5.19 -15.89
N VAL A 165 -15.49 6.06 -15.37
CA VAL A 165 -15.80 7.49 -15.19
C VAL A 165 -15.44 8.24 -16.48
N ASN A 166 -16.41 8.95 -17.06
CA ASN A 166 -16.19 9.75 -18.27
C ASN A 166 -15.03 10.73 -18.10
N LEU A 167 -14.09 10.70 -19.05
CA LEU A 167 -13.02 11.67 -19.14
C LEU A 167 -13.57 12.98 -19.70
N PRO A 168 -13.18 14.15 -19.16
CA PRO A 168 -13.47 15.42 -19.83
C PRO A 168 -12.82 15.39 -21.22
N GLN A 169 -13.60 15.75 -22.23
CA GLN A 169 -13.16 15.88 -23.62
C GLN A 169 -12.12 17.01 -23.75
#